data_AF-U6H3A1-F1
#
_entry.id   AF-U6H3A1-F1
#
_cell.length_a   1.000
_cell.length_b   1.000
_cell.length_c   1.000
_cell.angle_alpha   90.00
_cell.angle_beta   90.00
_cell.angle_gamma   90.00
#
_symmetry.space_group_name_H-M   'P 1'
#
loop_
_entity.id
_entity.type
_entity.pdbx_description
1 polymer ?
#
loop_
_entity_poly.entity_id
_entity_poly.type
_entity_poly.pdbx_seq_one_letter_code
_entity_poly.pdbx_strand_id
1 'polypeptide(L)'
;MAGNFTDFGDLVLIIGDFHVPQRAIDLPPCFKELLHTDKIRHVLCTGNVGCESMLEFLRGIAGSVHIVKGDMDEGMDFPEYKILQFGVSLHLASPTRIAVYAKLEEASSGNSVCVRAFASVLNAGEFKVALLHGHQVVPWGDADALLQWQRRLDCDILVSGHTHSNSVREVEGRFFINPGSATGAYQPWAPTPTPSFMLMALQGASVVLYIYEERDGKAEVVMSEFSKPPKK
;
A
#
# COMPACT_ATOMS: atom_id res chain seq x y z
N MET A 1 26.74 -6.66 7.86
CA MET A 1 26.79 -5.69 6.75
C MET A 1 25.48 -4.92 6.78
N ALA A 2 25.48 -3.71 7.32
CA ALA A 2 24.30 -2.85 7.37
C ALA A 2 24.26 -2.05 6.06
N GLY A 3 23.31 -2.37 5.18
CA GLY A 3 23.05 -1.53 4.01
C GLY A 3 22.58 -0.16 4.48
N ASN A 4 23.21 0.90 3.98
CA ASN A 4 22.78 2.27 4.25
C ASN A 4 21.37 2.48 3.69
N PHE A 5 20.38 2.61 4.58
CA PHE A 5 18.96 2.80 4.25
C PHE A 5 18.60 4.26 3.90
N THR A 6 19.58 5.16 3.79
CA THR A 6 19.34 6.61 3.73
C THR A 6 19.02 7.16 2.33
N ASP A 7 19.12 6.33 1.27
CA ASP A 7 18.90 6.78 -0.12
C ASP A 7 17.71 6.09 -0.83
N PHE A 8 16.95 5.24 -0.12
CA PHE A 8 15.70 4.68 -0.64
C PHE A 8 14.55 5.68 -0.43
N GLY A 9 13.59 5.72 -1.35
CA GLY A 9 12.42 6.60 -1.26
C GLY A 9 11.45 6.20 -0.12
N ASP A 10 10.16 6.17 -0.40
CA ASP A 10 9.16 5.85 0.64
C ASP A 10 9.19 4.36 1.00
N LEU A 11 9.45 4.05 2.28
CA LEU A 11 9.31 2.70 2.85
C LEU A 11 7.89 2.52 3.40
N VAL A 12 7.18 1.55 2.83
CA VAL A 12 5.76 1.30 3.07
C VAL A 12 5.58 -0.08 3.69
N LEU A 13 4.99 -0.15 4.87
CA LEU A 13 4.56 -1.41 5.48
C LEU A 13 3.24 -1.86 4.85
N ILE A 14 3.17 -3.11 4.43
CA ILE A 14 1.94 -3.77 3.96
C ILE A 14 1.63 -4.93 4.92
N ILE A 15 0.49 -4.86 5.59
CA ILE A 15 0.13 -5.78 6.67
C ILE A 15 -1.39 -5.95 6.75
N GLY A 16 -1.89 -6.96 7.46
CA GLY A 16 -3.34 -7.11 7.66
C GLY A 16 -3.72 -8.50 8.13
N ASP A 17 -5.02 -8.78 8.09
CA ASP A 17 -5.58 -10.08 8.46
C ASP A 17 -5.10 -10.54 9.85
N PHE A 18 -5.23 -9.64 10.83
CA PHE A 18 -4.81 -9.86 12.21
C PHE A 18 -5.78 -10.75 12.97
N HIS A 19 -7.09 -10.49 12.84
CA HIS A 19 -8.16 -11.15 13.58
C HIS A 19 -7.91 -11.24 15.09
N VAL A 20 -7.40 -10.15 15.68
CA VAL A 20 -7.14 -10.07 17.13
C VAL A 20 -8.34 -9.42 17.82
N PRO A 21 -8.91 -10.01 18.89
CA PRO A 21 -8.49 -11.22 19.61
C PRO A 21 -9.18 -12.51 19.14
N GLN A 22 -10.03 -12.46 18.11
CA GLN A 22 -10.98 -13.54 17.80
C GLN A 22 -10.32 -14.84 17.34
N ARG A 23 -9.20 -14.76 16.62
CA ARG A 23 -8.49 -15.92 16.03
C ARG A 23 -7.01 -15.96 16.36
N ALA A 24 -6.44 -14.83 16.77
CA ALA A 24 -5.08 -14.73 17.25
C ALA A 24 -5.03 -13.86 18.51
N ILE A 25 -4.08 -14.13 19.38
CA ILE A 25 -3.91 -13.36 20.63
C ILE A 25 -3.16 -12.06 20.33
N ASP A 26 -2.12 -12.13 19.49
CA ASP A 26 -1.23 -11.02 19.23
C ASP A 26 -0.34 -11.27 18.00
N LEU A 27 0.42 -10.26 17.59
CA LEU A 27 1.47 -10.36 16.58
C LEU A 27 2.68 -11.14 17.14
N PRO A 28 3.36 -11.98 16.33
CA PRO A 28 4.59 -12.64 16.75
C PRO A 28 5.63 -11.67 17.33
N PRO A 29 6.31 -12.01 18.44
CA PRO A 29 7.27 -11.11 19.09
C PRO A 29 8.38 -10.61 18.16
N CYS A 30 8.92 -11.48 17.31
CA CYS A 30 9.94 -11.12 16.32
C CYS A 30 9.46 -10.05 15.33
N PHE A 31 8.17 -10.03 14.98
CA PHE A 31 7.60 -9.00 14.12
C PHE A 31 7.43 -7.69 14.86
N LYS A 32 7.00 -7.72 16.12
CA LYS A 32 6.91 -6.50 16.95
C LYS A 32 8.27 -5.80 17.04
N GLU A 33 9.33 -6.54 17.32
CA GLU A 33 10.69 -5.97 17.36
C GLU A 33 11.11 -5.33 16.03
N LEU A 34 10.77 -5.95 14.90
CA LEU A 34 11.07 -5.40 13.56
C LEU A 34 10.27 -4.15 13.22
N LEU A 35 9.02 -4.08 13.68
CA LEU A 35 8.11 -2.95 13.39
C LEU A 35 8.35 -1.75 14.31
N HIS A 36 9.19 -1.88 15.34
CA HIS A 36 9.67 -0.76 16.17
C HIS A 36 10.78 0.05 15.45
N THR A 37 10.51 0.53 14.23
CA THR A 37 11.44 1.35 13.46
C THR A 37 10.79 2.65 13.00
N ASP A 38 11.56 3.73 13.01
CA ASP A 38 11.17 5.06 12.52
C ASP A 38 11.30 5.20 10.99
N LYS A 39 11.77 4.16 10.30
CA LYS A 39 11.98 4.17 8.85
C LYS A 39 10.68 4.02 8.06
N ILE A 40 9.65 3.41 8.64
CA ILE A 40 8.36 3.17 7.98
C ILE A 40 7.58 4.48 7.95
N ARG A 41 7.29 4.99 6.74
CA ARG A 41 6.56 6.26 6.57
C ARG A 41 5.07 6.06 6.36
N HIS A 42 4.70 4.93 5.76
CA HIS A 42 3.32 4.61 5.42
C HIS A 42 2.98 3.18 5.84
N VAL A 43 1.77 2.98 6.33
CA VAL A 43 1.20 1.66 6.64
C VAL A 43 -0.04 1.45 5.79
N LEU A 44 -0.03 0.37 5.01
CA LEU A 44 -1.16 -0.11 4.22
C LEU A 44 -1.70 -1.38 4.88
N CYS A 45 -2.87 -1.26 5.50
CA CYS A 45 -3.53 -2.36 6.17
C CYS A 45 -4.68 -2.92 5.35
N THR A 46 -4.65 -4.20 5.00
CA THR A 46 -5.73 -4.86 4.23
C THR A 46 -7.01 -5.08 5.05
N GLY A 47 -7.04 -4.73 6.34
CA GLY A 47 -8.21 -4.91 7.20
C GLY A 47 -8.16 -6.18 8.04
N ASN A 48 -9.30 -6.55 8.61
CA ASN A 48 -9.44 -7.58 9.65
C ASN A 48 -8.48 -7.30 10.83
N VAL A 49 -8.48 -6.05 11.29
CA VAL A 49 -7.63 -5.56 12.40
C VAL A 49 -8.11 -6.13 13.74
N GLY A 50 -9.43 -6.21 13.90
CA GLY A 50 -10.10 -6.91 14.99
C GLY A 50 -10.37 -6.09 16.27
N CYS A 51 -9.40 -5.33 16.80
CA CYS A 51 -9.58 -4.55 18.04
C CYS A 51 -8.89 -3.18 18.04
N GLU A 52 -9.34 -2.28 18.93
CA GLU A 52 -8.82 -0.90 19.06
C GLU A 52 -7.34 -0.87 19.46
N SER A 53 -6.87 -1.80 20.30
CA SER A 53 -5.44 -1.83 20.68
C SER A 53 -4.53 -2.13 19.49
N MET A 54 -4.97 -2.96 18.54
CA MET A 54 -4.23 -3.22 17.31
C MET A 54 -4.28 -2.01 16.36
N LEU A 55 -5.40 -1.30 16.34
CA LEU A 55 -5.52 -0.03 15.61
C LEU A 55 -4.54 1.03 16.14
N GLU A 56 -4.46 1.18 17.46
CA GLU A 56 -3.52 2.08 18.13
C GLU A 56 -2.07 1.69 17.84
N PHE A 57 -1.76 0.38 17.87
CA PHE A 57 -0.46 -0.14 17.46
C PHE A 57 -0.11 0.28 16.02
N LEU A 58 -1.00 0.07 15.06
CA LEU A 58 -0.78 0.46 13.66
C LEU A 58 -0.55 1.98 13.51
N ARG A 59 -1.35 2.80 14.22
CA ARG A 59 -1.20 4.26 14.27
C ARG A 59 0.12 4.70 14.90
N GLY A 60 0.70 3.89 15.78
CA GLY A 60 2.00 4.14 16.40
C GLY A 60 3.20 3.85 15.51
N ILE A 61 3.05 3.01 14.46
CA ILE A 61 4.15 2.63 13.58
C ILE A 61 4.56 3.79 12.66
N ALA A 62 3.60 4.52 12.08
CA ALA A 62 3.89 5.57 11.12
C ALA A 62 2.89 6.73 11.19
N GLY A 63 3.30 7.92 10.78
CA GLY A 63 2.41 9.09 10.70
C GLY A 63 1.32 9.00 9.63
N SER A 64 1.46 8.08 8.67
CA SER A 64 0.51 7.86 7.59
C SER A 64 0.00 6.42 7.59
N VAL A 65 -1.21 6.23 8.11
CA VAL A 65 -1.83 4.89 8.21
C VAL A 65 -3.09 4.84 7.37
N HIS A 66 -3.21 3.77 6.59
CA HIS A 66 -4.27 3.56 5.62
C HIS A 66 -4.84 2.16 5.84
N ILE A 67 -6.07 2.09 6.33
CA ILE A 67 -6.77 0.84 6.64
C ILE A 67 -8.01 0.77 5.76
N VAL A 68 -8.28 -0.41 5.20
CA VAL A 68 -9.53 -0.71 4.49
C VAL A 68 -10.35 -1.71 5.27
N LYS A 69 -11.64 -1.75 5.00
CA LYS A 69 -12.60 -2.56 5.74
C LYS A 69 -12.49 -4.04 5.38
N GLY A 70 -12.12 -4.85 6.36
CA GLY A 70 -12.25 -6.29 6.30
C GLY A 70 -13.69 -6.77 6.52
N ASP A 71 -13.97 -8.01 6.14
CA ASP A 71 -15.27 -8.66 6.36
C ASP A 71 -15.57 -8.88 7.86
N MET A 72 -14.54 -8.91 8.71
CA MET A 72 -14.66 -9.09 10.16
C MET A 72 -14.49 -7.79 10.96
N ASP A 73 -14.31 -6.62 10.32
CA ASP A 73 -14.20 -5.32 11.00
C ASP A 73 -15.58 -4.66 11.23
N GLU A 74 -16.52 -5.42 11.80
CA GLU A 74 -17.85 -4.90 12.13
C GLU A 74 -17.77 -3.74 13.14
N GLY A 75 -18.53 -2.68 12.88
CA GLY A 75 -18.54 -1.48 13.75
C GLY A 75 -17.38 -0.50 13.52
N MET A 76 -16.41 -0.85 12.67
CA MET A 76 -15.32 0.07 12.28
C MET A 76 -15.71 0.85 11.01
N ASP A 77 -15.51 2.17 11.04
CA ASP A 77 -15.76 3.06 9.89
C ASP A 77 -14.51 3.15 8.99
N PHE A 78 -14.22 2.04 8.30
CA PHE A 78 -13.17 1.97 7.30
C PHE A 78 -13.74 2.00 5.88
N PRO A 79 -13.03 2.59 4.91
CA PRO A 79 -13.44 2.56 3.51
C PRO A 79 -13.29 1.14 2.93
N GLU A 80 -14.13 0.76 1.98
CA GLU A 80 -14.04 -0.55 1.30
C GLU A 80 -12.74 -0.72 0.50
N TYR A 81 -12.27 0.36 -0.11
CA TYR A 81 -11.00 0.43 -0.81
C TYR A 81 -10.38 1.82 -0.67
N LYS A 82 -9.08 1.92 -0.91
CA LYS A 82 -8.34 3.18 -0.90
C LYS A 82 -7.33 3.21 -2.02
N ILE A 83 -7.20 4.36 -2.67
CA ILE A 83 -6.20 4.59 -3.71
C ILE A 83 -5.20 5.60 -3.18
N LEU A 84 -3.92 5.30 -3.36
CA LEU A 84 -2.79 6.08 -2.89
C LEU A 84 -1.83 6.33 -4.04
N GLN A 85 -1.20 7.50 -4.02
CA GLN A 85 -0.24 7.90 -5.02
C GLN A 85 1.12 8.09 -4.34
N PHE A 86 2.12 7.32 -4.75
CA PHE A 86 3.49 7.40 -4.23
C PHE A 86 4.44 7.98 -5.30
N GLY A 87 5.54 8.60 -4.85
CA GLY A 87 6.54 9.24 -5.73
C GLY A 87 6.46 10.77 -5.81
N VAL A 88 5.94 11.45 -4.78
CA VAL A 88 5.91 12.93 -4.72
C VAL A 88 7.13 13.44 -3.96
N SER A 89 8.24 13.71 -4.67
CA SER A 89 9.23 14.68 -4.17
C SER A 89 8.92 16.07 -4.71
N LEU A 90 7.95 16.74 -4.09
CA LEU A 90 7.93 18.20 -4.09
C LEU A 90 8.87 18.68 -2.98
N HIS A 91 10.17 18.69 -3.27
CA HIS A 91 11.04 19.66 -2.60
C HIS A 91 10.64 21.03 -3.15
N LEU A 92 9.71 21.71 -2.46
CA LEU A 92 9.52 23.14 -2.59
C LEU A 92 10.75 23.85 -2.01
N ALA A 93 11.88 23.74 -2.71
CA ALA A 93 12.99 24.64 -2.52
C ALA A 93 12.65 25.95 -3.23
N SER A 94 12.08 26.87 -2.46
CA SER A 94 11.72 28.25 -2.80
C SER A 94 10.45 28.49 -3.64
N PRO A 95 9.73 29.60 -3.42
CA PRO A 95 8.46 29.88 -4.10
C PRO A 95 8.59 30.33 -5.58
N THR A 96 9.75 30.20 -6.23
CA THR A 96 10.06 31.07 -7.39
C THR A 96 10.04 30.40 -8.77
N ARG A 97 9.73 29.10 -8.91
CA ARG A 97 9.66 28.48 -10.25
C ARG A 97 8.54 27.45 -10.39
N ILE A 98 7.31 27.95 -10.48
CA ILE A 98 6.26 27.24 -11.24
C ILE A 98 6.35 27.77 -12.67
N ALA A 99 6.80 26.94 -13.60
CA ALA A 99 6.68 27.24 -15.03
C ALA A 99 5.20 27.10 -15.43
N VAL A 100 4.47 28.21 -15.35
CA VAL A 100 3.08 28.31 -15.79
C VAL A 100 3.07 28.36 -17.32
N TYR A 101 2.71 27.26 -17.98
CA TYR A 101 2.33 27.32 -19.39
C TYR A 101 0.90 27.85 -19.49
N ALA A 102 0.75 29.17 -19.66
CA ALA A 102 -0.52 29.79 -20.02
C ALA A 102 -0.64 29.80 -21.55
N LYS A 103 -1.64 29.10 -22.10
CA LYS A 103 -2.04 29.28 -23.50
C LYS A 103 -2.98 30.49 -23.53
N LEU A 104 -2.54 31.59 -24.13
CA LEU A 104 -3.37 32.78 -24.33
C LEU A 104 -4.33 32.51 -25.50
N GLU A 105 -5.64 32.51 -25.24
CA GLU A 105 -6.63 32.78 -26.27
C GLU A 105 -7.10 34.23 -26.11
N GLU A 106 -6.91 35.03 -27.16
CA GLU A 106 -7.34 36.43 -27.19
C GLU A 106 -8.86 36.50 -27.37
N ALA A 107 -9.55 37.09 -26.40
CA ALA A 107 -10.92 37.57 -26.57
C ALA A 107 -10.90 39.08 -26.82
N SER A 108 -11.42 39.50 -27.97
CA SER A 108 -11.57 40.90 -28.34
C SER A 108 -12.59 41.62 -27.45
N SER A 109 -12.22 42.82 -27.00
CA SER A 109 -13.04 43.88 -26.39
C SER A 109 -13.44 43.73 -24.91
N GLY A 110 -12.70 44.44 -24.06
CA GLY A 110 -13.31 45.44 -23.17
C GLY A 110 -13.94 45.00 -21.85
N ASN A 111 -13.69 43.79 -21.33
CA ASN A 111 -14.11 43.43 -19.97
C ASN A 111 -13.02 42.67 -19.20
N SER A 112 -12.90 42.98 -17.91
CA SER A 112 -12.05 42.33 -16.91
C SER A 112 -11.91 40.82 -17.15
N VAL A 113 -10.71 40.39 -17.56
CA VAL A 113 -10.40 38.97 -17.73
C VAL A 113 -10.10 38.39 -16.35
N CYS A 114 -11.06 37.64 -15.79
CA CYS A 114 -10.80 36.73 -14.69
C CYS A 114 -9.93 35.59 -15.22
N VAL A 115 -8.62 35.67 -15.04
CA VAL A 115 -7.70 34.56 -15.32
C VAL A 115 -7.95 33.49 -14.26
N ARG A 116 -8.82 32.52 -14.56
CA ARG A 116 -8.91 31.30 -13.76
C ARG A 116 -7.62 30.51 -14.01
N ALA A 117 -6.67 30.63 -13.09
CA ALA A 117 -5.52 29.75 -13.04
C ALA A 117 -5.99 28.32 -12.83
N PHE A 118 -6.10 27.55 -13.91
CA PHE A 118 -6.19 26.11 -13.82
C PHE A 118 -4.77 25.60 -13.59
N ALA A 119 -4.42 25.38 -12.32
CA ALA A 119 -3.24 24.60 -11.99
C ALA A 119 -3.50 23.16 -12.43
N SER A 120 -3.13 22.81 -13.66
CA SER A 120 -2.90 21.41 -14.02
C SER A 120 -1.56 21.03 -13.42
N VAL A 121 -1.59 20.63 -12.15
CA VAL A 121 -0.47 19.90 -11.57
C VAL A 121 -0.36 18.61 -12.38
N LEU A 122 0.63 18.52 -13.25
CA LEU A 122 1.02 17.29 -13.96
C LEU A 122 1.60 16.33 -12.90
N ASN A 123 0.72 15.77 -12.09
CA ASN A 123 1.02 14.77 -11.07
C ASN A 123 1.17 13.42 -11.76
N ALA A 124 2.37 13.09 -12.21
CA ALA A 124 2.72 11.70 -12.47
C ALA A 124 3.37 11.15 -11.19
N GLY A 125 2.57 10.73 -10.21
CA GLY A 125 3.12 9.85 -9.20
C GLY A 125 3.61 8.57 -9.89
N GLU A 126 4.75 8.04 -9.45
CA GLU A 126 5.41 6.91 -10.11
C GLU A 126 4.60 5.63 -9.97
N PHE A 127 3.90 5.47 -8.84
CA PHE A 127 3.01 4.33 -8.58
C PHE A 127 1.68 4.76 -8.00
N LYS A 128 0.59 4.32 -8.64
CA LYS A 128 -0.76 4.35 -8.07
C LYS A 128 -1.04 3.00 -7.41
N VAL A 129 -1.19 2.99 -6.09
CA VAL A 129 -1.41 1.79 -5.29
C VAL A 129 -2.87 1.75 -4.84
N ALA A 130 -3.59 0.69 -5.19
CA ALA A 130 -4.92 0.43 -4.66
C ALA A 130 -4.81 -0.57 -3.52
N LEU A 131 -5.54 -0.32 -2.45
CA LEU A 131 -5.67 -1.15 -1.27
C LEU A 131 -7.13 -1.56 -1.13
N LEU A 132 -7.38 -2.86 -0.96
CA LEU A 132 -8.69 -3.44 -0.66
C LEU A 132 -8.52 -4.69 0.18
N HIS A 133 -9.60 -5.17 0.80
CA HIS A 133 -9.50 -6.35 1.66
C HIS A 133 -9.34 -7.64 0.87
N GLY A 134 -10.16 -7.87 -0.16
CA GLY A 134 -10.05 -9.05 -1.02
C GLY A 134 -11.28 -9.97 -0.95
N HIS A 135 -12.12 -9.85 0.08
CA HIS A 135 -13.40 -10.58 0.14
C HIS A 135 -14.33 -10.19 -1.02
N GLN A 136 -14.14 -9.00 -1.59
CA GLN A 136 -14.88 -8.48 -2.74
C GLN A 136 -14.43 -9.10 -4.09
N VAL A 137 -13.28 -9.77 -4.12
CA VAL A 137 -12.72 -10.38 -5.33
C VAL A 137 -13.26 -11.80 -5.45
N VAL A 138 -14.06 -12.09 -6.48
CA VAL A 138 -14.69 -13.41 -6.65
C VAL A 138 -14.30 -13.98 -8.02
N PRO A 139 -13.65 -15.15 -8.10
CA PRO A 139 -13.17 -15.99 -6.99
C PRO A 139 -12.03 -15.34 -6.18
N TRP A 140 -11.89 -15.71 -4.91
CA TRP A 140 -10.86 -15.12 -4.03
C TRP A 140 -9.45 -15.44 -4.54
N GLY A 141 -8.61 -14.41 -4.70
CA GLY A 141 -7.22 -14.55 -5.16
C GLY A 141 -7.07 -14.96 -6.62
N ASP A 142 -8.15 -15.00 -7.40
CA ASP A 142 -8.14 -15.28 -8.83
C ASP A 142 -7.46 -14.14 -9.61
N ALA A 143 -6.60 -14.49 -10.56
CA ALA A 143 -5.79 -13.52 -11.29
C ALA A 143 -6.63 -12.63 -12.21
N ASP A 144 -7.64 -13.19 -12.89
CA ASP A 144 -8.50 -12.43 -13.81
C ASP A 144 -9.46 -11.52 -13.04
N ALA A 145 -10.00 -11.99 -11.92
CA ALA A 145 -10.81 -11.18 -11.03
C ALA A 145 -10.02 -10.00 -10.43
N LEU A 146 -8.78 -10.26 -9.97
CA LEU A 146 -7.87 -9.20 -9.50
C LEU A 146 -7.54 -8.21 -10.61
N LEU A 147 -7.29 -8.68 -11.85
CA LEU A 147 -7.02 -7.82 -13.00
C LEU A 147 -8.22 -6.92 -13.33
N GLN A 148 -9.45 -7.41 -13.21
CA GLN A 148 -10.64 -6.58 -13.36
C GLN A 148 -10.72 -5.48 -12.30
N TRP A 149 -10.42 -5.79 -11.04
CA TRP A 149 -10.34 -4.80 -9.98
C TRP A 149 -9.23 -3.77 -10.23
N GLN A 150 -8.06 -4.22 -10.66
CA GLN A 150 -6.96 -3.34 -11.04
C GLN A 150 -7.38 -2.38 -12.16
N ARG A 151 -8.04 -2.86 -13.21
CA ARG A 151 -8.54 -2.04 -14.33
C ARG A 151 -9.62 -1.06 -13.88
N ARG A 152 -10.53 -1.49 -13.00
CA ARG A 152 -11.58 -0.64 -12.42
C ARG A 152 -11.01 0.52 -11.61
N LEU A 153 -9.98 0.25 -10.81
CA LEU A 153 -9.35 1.25 -9.94
C LEU A 153 -8.20 2.00 -10.65
N ASP A 154 -7.80 1.54 -11.83
CA ASP A 154 -6.73 2.08 -12.65
C ASP A 154 -5.42 2.25 -11.85
N CYS A 155 -4.96 1.18 -11.21
CA CYS A 155 -3.77 1.21 -10.34
C CYS A 155 -2.58 0.46 -10.95
N ASP A 156 -1.36 0.79 -10.57
CA ASP A 156 -0.15 0.06 -10.97
C ASP A 156 0.09 -1.16 -10.06
N ILE A 157 -0.23 -1.01 -8.77
CA ILE A 157 -0.08 -2.04 -7.74
C ILE A 157 -1.43 -2.21 -7.05
N LEU A 158 -1.93 -3.44 -6.99
CA LEU A 158 -3.12 -3.82 -6.24
C LEU A 158 -2.72 -4.64 -5.02
N VAL A 159 -3.02 -4.13 -3.83
CA VAL A 159 -2.80 -4.79 -2.55
C VAL A 159 -4.13 -5.35 -2.05
N SER A 160 -4.14 -6.65 -1.75
CA SER A 160 -5.31 -7.38 -1.25
C SER A 160 -4.91 -8.40 -0.18
N GLY A 161 -5.76 -8.65 0.81
CA GLY A 161 -5.59 -9.65 1.87
C GLY A 161 -6.55 -10.83 1.71
N HIS A 162 -7.29 -11.15 2.78
CA HIS A 162 -8.37 -12.14 2.89
C HIS A 162 -7.95 -13.61 2.78
N THR A 163 -7.08 -13.94 1.83
CA THR A 163 -6.69 -15.35 1.58
C THR A 163 -5.77 -15.94 2.63
N HIS A 164 -5.13 -15.10 3.45
CA HIS A 164 -4.11 -15.47 4.45
C HIS A 164 -2.88 -16.19 3.84
N SER A 165 -2.69 -16.07 2.52
CA SER A 165 -1.54 -16.61 1.83
C SER A 165 -0.79 -15.46 1.17
N ASN A 166 0.44 -15.21 1.63
CA ASN A 166 1.24 -14.18 1.01
C ASN A 166 1.52 -14.51 -0.45
N SER A 167 1.52 -13.50 -1.31
CA SER A 167 1.82 -13.68 -2.72
C SER A 167 2.25 -12.37 -3.37
N VAL A 168 3.13 -12.47 -4.35
CA VAL A 168 3.49 -11.37 -5.24
C VAL A 168 3.41 -11.90 -6.66
N ARG A 169 2.57 -11.27 -7.48
CA ARG A 169 2.35 -11.68 -8.88
C ARG A 169 2.42 -10.47 -9.80
N GLU A 170 2.95 -10.70 -10.99
CA GLU A 170 2.91 -9.73 -12.09
C GLU A 170 2.04 -10.28 -13.21
N VAL A 171 1.03 -9.51 -13.62
CA VAL A 171 0.14 -9.84 -14.75
C VAL A 171 -0.06 -8.60 -15.60
N GLU A 172 0.22 -8.68 -16.89
CA GLU A 172 0.09 -7.55 -17.84
C GLU A 172 0.87 -6.27 -17.41
N GLY A 173 2.03 -6.43 -16.75
CA GLY A 173 2.82 -5.31 -16.22
C GLY A 173 2.18 -4.59 -15.03
N ARG A 174 1.22 -5.23 -14.36
CA ARG A 174 0.56 -4.79 -13.12
C ARG A 174 0.94 -5.72 -11.99
N PHE A 175 1.11 -5.16 -10.80
CA PHE A 175 1.56 -5.91 -9.63
C PHE A 175 0.40 -6.20 -8.68
N PHE A 176 0.34 -7.44 -8.22
CA PHE A 176 -0.67 -7.91 -7.27
C PHE A 176 0.05 -8.43 -6.04
N ILE A 177 -0.25 -7.84 -4.90
CA ILE A 177 0.44 -8.10 -3.64
C ILE A 177 -0.59 -8.56 -2.61
N ASN A 178 -0.26 -9.65 -1.92
CA ASN A 178 -0.96 -10.11 -0.74
C ASN A 178 0.04 -10.28 0.40
N PRO A 179 -0.05 -9.52 1.51
CA PRO A 179 0.89 -9.66 2.63
C PRO A 179 0.68 -10.94 3.44
N GLY A 180 -0.40 -11.69 3.21
CA GLY A 180 -0.82 -12.80 4.06
C GLY A 180 -1.45 -12.32 5.36
N SER A 181 -1.43 -13.17 6.39
CA SER A 181 -1.93 -12.84 7.73
C SER A 181 -0.79 -12.49 8.65
N ALA A 182 -0.82 -11.29 9.24
CA ALA A 182 0.23 -10.80 10.14
C ALA A 182 0.41 -11.69 11.38
N THR A 183 -0.66 -12.34 11.82
CA THR A 183 -0.71 -13.15 13.04
C THR A 183 -0.75 -14.65 12.78
N GLY A 184 -0.86 -15.08 11.52
CA GLY A 184 -1.12 -16.49 11.18
C GLY A 184 -2.51 -16.96 11.61
N ALA A 185 -3.50 -16.05 11.63
CA ALA A 185 -4.86 -16.38 12.03
C ALA A 185 -5.49 -17.43 11.10
N TYR A 186 -6.25 -18.38 11.66
CA TYR A 186 -6.89 -19.45 10.90
C TYR A 186 -7.91 -18.95 9.86
N GLN A 187 -7.92 -19.57 8.67
CA GLN A 187 -9.02 -19.53 7.70
C GLN A 187 -9.38 -20.94 7.20
N PRO A 188 -10.65 -21.21 6.82
CA PRO A 188 -11.07 -22.53 6.32
C PRO A 188 -10.31 -23.04 5.08
N TRP A 189 -9.85 -22.14 4.22
CA TRP A 189 -9.08 -22.46 2.99
C TRP A 189 -7.57 -22.43 3.20
N ALA A 190 -7.09 -21.84 4.29
CA ALA A 190 -5.69 -21.74 4.67
C ALA A 190 -5.57 -22.07 6.16
N PRO A 191 -5.62 -23.36 6.53
CA PRO A 191 -5.78 -23.78 7.92
C PRO A 191 -4.53 -23.56 8.78
N THR A 192 -3.35 -23.47 8.17
CA THR A 192 -2.07 -23.24 8.86
C THR A 192 -1.29 -22.13 8.15
N PRO A 193 -1.80 -20.88 8.15
CA PRO A 193 -1.11 -19.79 7.48
C PRO A 193 0.10 -19.39 8.31
N THR A 194 1.25 -19.28 7.65
CA THR A 194 2.47 -18.75 8.26
C THR A 194 2.28 -17.24 8.50
N PRO A 195 2.55 -16.72 9.70
CA PRO A 195 2.48 -15.29 9.95
C PRO A 195 3.39 -14.53 8.99
N SER A 196 2.88 -13.51 8.32
CA SER A 196 3.65 -12.76 7.33
C SER A 196 3.23 -11.31 7.19
N PHE A 197 4.17 -10.47 6.76
CA PHE A 197 3.92 -9.10 6.32
C PHE A 197 4.95 -8.72 5.23
N MET A 198 4.79 -7.56 4.60
CA MET A 198 5.74 -7.07 3.60
C MET A 198 6.20 -5.65 3.87
N LEU A 199 7.46 -5.36 3.56
CA LEU A 199 7.96 -4.00 3.40
C LEU A 199 8.18 -3.72 1.92
N MET A 200 7.58 -2.64 1.43
CA MET A 200 7.73 -2.17 0.06
C MET A 200 8.56 -0.89 0.07
N ALA A 201 9.73 -0.93 -0.55
CA ALA A 201 10.56 0.24 -0.81
C ALA A 201 10.29 0.73 -2.23
N LEU A 202 9.87 1.98 -2.35
CA LEU A 202 9.65 2.64 -3.63
C LEU A 202 10.82 3.59 -3.91
N GLN A 203 11.49 3.41 -5.04
CA GLN A 203 12.58 4.28 -5.47
C GLN A 203 12.49 4.54 -6.97
N GLY A 204 12.07 5.74 -7.36
CA GLY A 204 11.88 6.06 -8.76
C GLY A 204 10.81 5.15 -9.39
N ALA A 205 11.15 4.56 -10.53
CA ALA A 205 10.32 3.57 -11.23
C ALA A 205 10.53 2.12 -10.74
N SER A 206 11.27 1.90 -9.64
CA SER A 206 11.57 0.58 -9.09
C SER A 206 10.84 0.34 -7.76
N VAL A 207 10.42 -0.91 -7.57
CA VAL A 207 9.75 -1.42 -6.37
C VAL A 207 10.53 -2.60 -5.84
N VAL A 208 11.00 -2.52 -4.60
CA VAL A 208 11.61 -3.66 -3.91
C VAL A 208 10.66 -4.11 -2.79
N LEU A 209 10.27 -5.38 -2.81
CA LEU A 209 9.45 -6.01 -1.80
C LEU A 209 10.28 -6.95 -0.93
N TYR A 210 10.21 -6.75 0.37
CA TYR A 210 10.76 -7.64 1.38
C TYR A 210 9.59 -8.37 2.04
N ILE A 211 9.51 -9.67 1.84
CA ILE A 211 8.48 -10.54 2.39
C ILE A 211 9.04 -11.13 3.67
N TYR A 212 8.39 -10.85 4.80
CA TYR A 212 8.76 -11.39 6.10
C TYR A 212 7.79 -12.52 6.46
N GLU A 213 8.33 -13.67 6.83
CA GLU A 213 7.59 -14.82 7.32
C GLU A 213 8.12 -15.23 8.69
N GLU A 214 7.25 -15.62 9.60
CA GLU A 214 7.67 -16.16 10.89
C GLU A 214 7.82 -17.68 10.80
N ARG A 215 9.02 -18.18 11.11
CA ARG A 215 9.32 -19.62 11.20
C ARG A 215 10.14 -19.87 12.46
N ASP A 216 9.68 -20.81 13.30
CA ASP A 216 10.37 -21.25 14.51
C ASP A 216 10.78 -20.12 15.46
N GLY A 217 9.93 -19.10 15.62
CA GLY A 217 10.11 -17.92 16.46
C GLY A 217 10.99 -16.83 15.83
N LYS A 218 11.37 -16.97 14.56
CA LYS A 218 12.26 -16.04 13.86
C LYS A 218 11.61 -15.49 12.60
N ALA A 219 11.92 -14.24 12.30
CA ALA A 219 11.52 -13.62 11.05
C ALA A 219 12.54 -13.98 9.96
N GLU A 220 12.11 -14.77 8.98
CA GLU A 220 12.83 -14.99 7.74
C GLU A 220 12.40 -13.95 6.70
N VAL A 221 13.34 -13.53 5.84
CA VAL A 221 13.07 -12.50 4.83
C VAL A 221 13.44 -13.01 3.44
N VAL A 222 12.51 -12.82 2.49
CA VAL A 222 12.71 -13.06 1.06
C VAL A 222 12.57 -11.72 0.34
N MET A 223 13.55 -11.39 -0.50
CA MET A 223 13.53 -10.17 -1.30
C MET A 223 13.04 -10.48 -2.73
N SER A 224 12.15 -9.65 -3.24
CA SER A 224 11.72 -9.64 -4.63
C SER A 224 11.80 -8.22 -5.19
N GLU A 225 12.38 -8.06 -6.38
CA GLU A 225 12.56 -6.75 -7.02
C GLU A 225 11.76 -6.68 -8.32
N PHE A 226 11.14 -5.52 -8.56
CA PHE A 226 10.32 -5.24 -9.72
C PHE A 226 10.58 -3.83 -10.24
N SER A 227 10.40 -3.63 -11.56
CA SER A 227 10.49 -2.31 -12.17
C SER A 227 9.26 -2.06 -13.05
N LYS A 228 8.78 -0.81 -13.04
CA LYS A 228 7.65 -0.42 -13.88
C LYS A 228 8.08 -0.43 -15.35
N PRO A 229 7.33 -1.07 -16.26
CA PRO A 229 7.63 -0.95 -17.68
C PRO A 229 7.45 0.50 -18.14
N PRO A 230 8.26 0.99 -19.10
CA PRO A 230 8.12 2.34 -19.62
C PRO A 230 6.73 2.53 -20.24
N LYS A 231 6.06 3.64 -19.91
CA LYS A 231 4.78 4.01 -20.56
C LYS A 231 5.05 4.21 -22.05
N LYS A 232 4.47 3.37 -22.91
CA LYS A 232 4.48 3.53 -24.37
C LYS A 232 3.66 4.74 -24.81
#